data_AF-A0A5B9MJV1-F1
#
_entry.id   AF-A0A5B9MJV1-F1
#
_cell.length_a   1.000
_cell.length_b   1.000
_cell.length_c   1.000
_cell.angle_alpha   90.00
_cell.angle_beta   90.00
_cell.angle_gamma   90.00
#
_symmetry.space_group_name_H-M   'P 1'
#
loop_
_entity.id
_entity.type
_entity.pdbx_description
1 polymer ?
#
loop_
_entity_poly.entity_id
_entity_poly.type
_entity_poly.pdbx_seq_one_letter_code
_entity_poly.pdbx_strand_id
1 'polypeptide(L)'
;MSSHSYRTLPTEGQAKTYRCKVVGDSAAKLLVGRKFQKVFVRETSGGGFTLGLSTKVAKRIKSGKSYDLRYDDRRIQVIAETFVETVQGEARLQVGTIHEYEPKERWAFRLPFTKGSRIIGHDSGINSGAAYGGFVLVLFCVMALPGVGDRLGTAPRIESALAMMSKNISDVVHAIRH
;
A
#
# COMPACT_ATOMS: atom_id res chain seq x y z
N MET A 1 3.87 1.89 -15.55
CA MET A 1 4.72 0.84 -14.94
C MET A 1 6.05 1.51 -14.69
N SER A 2 6.39 1.79 -13.43
CA SER A 2 7.66 2.46 -13.10
C SER A 2 8.78 1.42 -13.14
N SER A 3 9.59 1.51 -14.19
CA SER A 3 10.84 0.78 -14.34
C SER A 3 11.86 1.34 -13.35
N HIS A 4 12.19 0.59 -12.30
CA HIS A 4 13.27 0.93 -11.40
C HIS A 4 14.51 0.12 -11.78
N SER A 5 15.43 0.75 -12.51
CA SER A 5 16.75 0.21 -12.83
C SER A 5 17.75 0.67 -11.77
N TYR A 6 18.42 -0.28 -11.11
CA TYR A 6 19.51 0.00 -10.18
C TYR A 6 20.83 -0.54 -10.72
N ARG A 7 21.89 0.24 -10.53
CA ARG A 7 23.24 -0.03 -11.03
C ARG A 7 24.01 -0.84 -9.98
N THR A 8 24.33 -2.09 -10.27
CA THR A 8 25.14 -2.96 -9.40
C THR A 8 26.60 -2.96 -9.87
N LEU A 9 27.54 -3.02 -8.92
CA LEU A 9 28.97 -3.18 -9.19
C LEU A 9 29.42 -4.56 -8.69
N PRO A 10 30.06 -5.40 -9.53
CA PRO A 10 30.56 -6.71 -9.12
C PRO A 10 31.87 -6.60 -8.32
N THR A 11 32.08 -7.50 -7.35
CA THR A 11 33.34 -7.67 -6.61
C THR A 11 33.78 -9.13 -6.75
N GLU A 12 34.95 -9.38 -7.34
CA GLU A 12 35.40 -10.71 -7.74
C GLU A 12 36.06 -11.54 -6.62
N GLY A 13 35.98 -12.87 -6.75
CA GLY A 13 36.90 -13.86 -6.16
C GLY A 13 36.31 -14.80 -5.10
N GLN A 14 36.10 -16.09 -5.42
CA GLN A 14 35.66 -17.24 -4.59
C GLN A 14 34.16 -17.55 -4.60
N ALA A 15 33.63 -18.22 -5.63
CA ALA A 15 32.24 -18.74 -5.69
C ALA A 15 31.25 -17.84 -4.93
N LYS A 16 31.38 -16.52 -5.16
CA LYS A 16 30.99 -15.50 -4.19
C LYS A 16 29.52 -15.25 -4.44
N THR A 17 28.67 -15.59 -3.47
CA THR A 17 27.31 -15.06 -3.40
C THR A 17 27.41 -13.54 -3.54
N TYR A 18 27.15 -13.01 -4.74
CA TYR A 18 27.27 -11.59 -5.03
C TYR A 18 26.24 -10.85 -4.17
N ARG A 19 26.72 -10.16 -3.13
CA ARG A 19 25.88 -9.34 -2.26
C ARG A 19 25.97 -7.90 -2.71
N CYS A 20 24.85 -7.37 -3.18
CA CYS A 20 24.73 -5.96 -3.51
C CYS A 20 24.28 -5.20 -2.26
N LYS A 21 25.01 -4.13 -1.90
CA LYS A 21 24.56 -3.23 -0.84
C LYS A 21 23.34 -2.47 -1.32
N VAL A 22 22.29 -2.46 -0.51
CA VAL A 22 21.12 -1.64 -0.76
C VAL A 22 21.43 -0.24 -0.26
N VAL A 23 21.46 0.74 -1.16
CA VAL A 23 21.72 2.14 -0.83
C VAL A 23 20.41 2.76 -0.34
N GLY A 24 20.38 3.16 0.94
CA GLY A 24 19.23 3.80 1.58
C GLY A 24 18.53 2.94 2.64
N ASP A 25 17.53 3.53 3.31
CA ASP A 25 16.74 2.84 4.35
C ASP A 25 15.61 2.03 3.71
N SER A 26 15.98 0.86 3.19
CA SER A 26 14.99 -0.04 2.60
C SER A 26 14.25 -0.82 3.69
N ALA A 27 13.04 -0.36 4.03
CA ALA A 27 12.24 -0.94 5.11
C ALA A 27 11.50 -2.20 4.67
N ALA A 28 11.55 -3.23 5.51
CA ALA A 28 10.82 -4.49 5.37
C ALA A 28 10.00 -4.79 6.63
N LYS A 29 9.06 -5.73 6.53
CA LYS A 29 8.28 -6.25 7.65
C LYS A 29 8.53 -7.75 7.81
N LEU A 30 9.14 -8.15 8.92
CA LEU A 30 9.39 -9.55 9.25
C LEU A 30 8.34 -10.05 10.26
N LEU A 31 7.64 -11.14 9.95
CA LEU A 31 6.70 -11.75 10.88
C LEU A 31 7.47 -12.59 11.91
N VAL A 32 7.53 -12.12 13.16
CA VAL A 32 8.18 -12.83 14.26
C VAL A 32 7.12 -13.24 15.29
N GLY A 33 6.82 -14.54 15.34
CA GLY A 33 5.70 -15.05 16.13
C GLY A 33 4.35 -14.63 15.54
N ARG A 34 3.60 -13.80 16.26
CA ARG A 34 2.26 -13.30 15.83
C ARG A 34 2.27 -11.85 15.34
N LYS A 35 3.41 -11.15 15.38
CA LYS A 35 3.48 -9.71 15.08
C LYS A 35 4.53 -9.41 14.01
N PHE A 36 4.20 -8.50 13.10
CA PHE A 36 5.17 -7.93 12.18
C PHE A 36 6.11 -6.99 12.92
N GLN A 37 7.41 -7.13 12.65
CA GLN A 37 8.47 -6.26 13.15
C GLN A 37 9.06 -5.49 11.96
N LYS A 38 9.29 -4.19 12.14
CA LYS A 38 9.99 -3.38 11.16
C LYS A 38 11.47 -3.77 11.17
N VAL A 39 12.01 -4.06 10.00
CA VAL A 39 13.41 -4.44 9.76
C VAL A 39 13.94 -3.67 8.57
N PHE A 40 15.25 -3.57 8.41
CA PHE A 40 15.86 -2.86 7.28
C PHE A 40 16.66 -3.84 6.42
N VAL A 41 16.47 -3.82 5.10
CA VAL A 41 17.30 -4.60 4.18
C VAL A 41 18.57 -3.81 3.92
N ARG A 42 19.72 -4.37 4.31
CA ARG A 42 21.04 -3.73 4.15
C ARG A 42 21.77 -4.27 2.93
N GLU A 43 21.63 -5.55 2.65
CA GLU A 43 22.25 -6.20 1.49
C GLU A 43 21.27 -7.20 0.88
N THR A 44 21.32 -7.33 -0.44
CA THR A 44 20.53 -8.29 -1.22
C THR A 44 21.49 -9.17 -2.01
N SER A 45 21.21 -10.47 -2.06
CA SER A 45 21.91 -11.43 -2.90
C SER A 45 20.91 -12.25 -3.70
N GLY A 46 21.36 -12.93 -4.75
CA GLY A 46 20.47 -13.81 -5.52
C GLY A 46 19.83 -14.92 -4.69
N GLY A 47 20.42 -15.28 -3.54
CA GLY A 47 19.93 -16.34 -2.65
C GLY A 47 19.36 -15.85 -1.33
N GLY A 48 19.35 -14.55 -1.03
CA GLY A 48 18.99 -14.08 0.31
C GLY A 48 19.21 -12.59 0.59
N PHE A 49 19.13 -12.23 1.86
CA PHE A 49 19.19 -10.85 2.33
C PHE A 49 20.01 -10.73 3.62
N THR A 50 20.64 -9.58 3.83
CA THR A 50 21.16 -9.18 5.14
C THR A 50 20.18 -8.17 5.73
N LEU A 51 19.52 -8.54 6.83
CA LEU A 51 18.56 -7.72 7.55
C LEU A 51 19.22 -7.03 8.75
N GLY A 52 19.00 -5.73 8.88
CA GLY A 52 19.24 -4.94 10.08
C GLY A 52 18.05 -5.01 11.03
N LEU A 53 18.31 -5.38 12.27
CA LEU A 53 17.33 -5.63 13.32
C LEU A 53 17.68 -4.84 14.58
N SER A 54 16.65 -4.46 15.34
CA SER A 54 16.88 -4.05 16.73
C SER A 54 17.27 -5.25 17.59
N THR A 55 18.09 -5.01 18.62
CA THR A 55 18.54 -6.05 19.57
C THR A 55 17.39 -6.80 20.23
N LYS A 56 16.25 -6.13 20.48
CA LYS A 56 15.01 -6.74 21.01
C LYS A 56 14.35 -7.73 20.04
N VAL A 57 14.46 -7.47 18.73
CA VAL A 57 13.92 -8.36 17.70
C VAL A 57 14.89 -9.53 17.48
N ALA A 58 16.20 -9.26 17.43
CA ALA A 58 17.23 -10.29 17.27
C ALA A 58 17.12 -11.41 18.32
N LYS A 59 16.91 -11.06 19.60
CA LYS A 59 16.71 -12.04 20.69
C LYS A 59 15.51 -12.98 20.50
N ARG A 60 14.52 -12.60 19.68
CA ARG A 60 13.32 -13.40 19.42
C ARG A 60 13.45 -14.30 18.19
N ILE A 61 14.46 -14.06 17.37
CA ILE A 61 14.72 -14.84 16.17
C ILE A 61 15.65 -15.99 16.53
N LYS A 62 15.34 -17.19 16.02
CA LYS A 62 16.14 -18.39 16.20
C LYS A 62 16.75 -18.76 14.85
N SER A 63 18.06 -19.01 14.83
CA SER A 63 18.73 -19.55 13.65
C SER A 63 18.10 -20.89 13.24
N GLY A 64 18.06 -21.15 11.94
CA GLY A 64 17.44 -22.33 11.32
C GLY A 64 15.90 -22.26 11.20
N LYS A 65 15.23 -21.25 11.77
CA LYS A 65 13.78 -21.10 11.60
C LYS A 65 13.41 -20.31 10.36
N SER A 66 12.28 -20.67 9.75
CA SER A 66 11.66 -19.91 8.67
C SER A 66 10.77 -18.80 9.21
N TYR A 67 10.73 -17.69 8.47
CA TYR A 67 9.99 -16.48 8.77
C TYR A 67 9.39 -15.90 7.49
N ASP A 68 8.27 -15.19 7.62
CA ASP A 68 7.70 -14.43 6.50
C ASP A 68 8.26 -13.02 6.48
N LEU A 69 8.95 -12.69 5.40
CA LEU A 69 9.44 -11.35 5.08
C LEU A 69 8.50 -10.70 4.06
N ARG A 70 8.09 -9.46 4.33
CA ARG A 70 7.43 -8.60 3.35
C ARG A 70 8.37 -7.48 2.95
N TYR A 71 8.68 -7.43 1.67
CA TYR A 71 9.64 -6.49 1.10
C TYR A 71 9.18 -6.12 -0.30
N ASP A 72 9.10 -4.81 -0.60
CA ASP A 72 8.72 -4.31 -1.92
C ASP A 72 7.42 -4.93 -2.48
N ASP A 73 6.36 -4.91 -1.68
CA ASP A 73 5.04 -5.56 -1.93
C ASP A 73 5.06 -7.08 -2.18
N ARG A 74 6.22 -7.73 -2.12
CA ARG A 74 6.38 -9.19 -2.20
C ARG A 74 6.30 -9.81 -0.82
N ARG A 75 5.85 -11.06 -0.79
CA ARG A 75 5.91 -11.91 0.40
C ARG A 75 6.92 -13.02 0.11
N ILE A 76 7.94 -13.11 0.95
CA ILE A 76 9.07 -14.00 0.78
C ILE A 76 9.21 -14.81 2.06
N GLN A 77 9.24 -16.13 1.95
CA GLN A 77 9.60 -17.02 3.05
C GLN A 77 11.13 -17.11 3.11
N VAL A 78 11.69 -16.75 4.26
CA VAL A 78 13.14 -16.69 4.48
C VAL A 78 13.55 -17.57 5.65
N ILE A 79 14.71 -18.21 5.58
CA ILE A 79 15.32 -18.95 6.68
C ILE A 79 16.39 -18.10 7.36
N ALA A 80 16.37 -18.04 8.69
CA ALA A 80 17.42 -17.37 9.45
C ALA A 80 18.68 -18.24 9.44
N GLU A 81 19.75 -17.80 8.79
CA GLU A 81 20.98 -18.59 8.68
C GLU A 81 21.94 -18.27 9.83
N THR A 82 22.42 -17.03 9.89
CA THR A 82 23.48 -16.63 10.83
C THR A 82 23.36 -15.17 11.21
N PHE A 83 23.61 -14.88 12.49
CA PHE A 83 23.78 -13.51 12.96
C PHE A 83 25.21 -13.05 12.69
N VAL A 84 25.33 -11.89 12.04
CA VAL A 84 26.60 -11.21 11.79
C VAL A 84 26.83 -10.21 12.91
N GLU A 85 28.08 -9.81 13.09
CA GLU A 85 28.47 -8.76 14.04
C GLU A 85 27.56 -7.53 13.97
N THR A 86 27.33 -6.94 15.15
CA THR A 86 26.52 -5.74 15.31
C THR A 86 27.28 -4.58 14.69
N VAL A 87 26.70 -3.94 13.68
CA VAL A 87 27.28 -2.75 13.05
C VAL A 87 26.42 -1.56 13.42
N GLN A 88 27.03 -0.52 14.00
CA GLN A 88 26.32 0.71 14.40
C GLN A 88 25.16 0.48 15.39
N GLY A 89 25.28 -0.53 16.27
CA GLY A 89 24.23 -0.86 17.25
C GLY A 89 23.03 -1.64 16.69
N GLU A 90 23.05 -1.97 15.40
CA GLU A 90 22.06 -2.83 14.75
C GLU A 90 22.58 -4.27 14.63
N ALA A 91 21.77 -5.23 15.10
CA ALA A 91 22.06 -6.64 14.91
C ALA A 91 21.81 -7.00 13.44
N ARG A 92 22.78 -7.66 12.79
CA ARG A 92 22.64 -8.10 11.40
C ARG A 92 22.30 -9.58 11.34
N LEU A 93 21.30 -9.91 10.55
CA LEU A 93 20.88 -11.30 10.32
C LEU A 93 20.96 -11.60 8.83
N GLN A 94 21.73 -12.63 8.49
CA GLN A 94 21.69 -13.23 7.16
C GLN A 94 20.51 -14.17 7.07
N VAL A 95 19.70 -13.98 6.03
CA VAL A 95 18.57 -14.83 5.73
C VAL A 95 18.67 -15.38 4.31
N GLY A 96 18.42 -16.67 4.16
CA GLY A 96 18.31 -17.33 2.86
C GLY A 96 16.86 -17.31 2.38
N THR A 97 16.64 -17.14 1.07
CA THR A 97 15.30 -17.19 0.48
C THR A 97 14.90 -18.65 0.26
N ILE A 98 13.78 -19.08 0.83
CA ILE A 98 13.23 -20.43 0.61
C ILE A 98 12.22 -20.39 -0.53
N HIS A 99 11.30 -19.44 -0.48
CA HIS A 99 10.18 -19.38 -1.40
C HIS A 99 9.69 -17.94 -1.56
N GLU A 100 9.46 -17.49 -2.79
CA GLU A 100 8.81 -16.22 -3.07
C GLU A 100 7.35 -16.51 -3.45
N TYR A 101 6.42 -15.96 -2.68
CA TYR A 101 5.00 -16.11 -2.99
C TYR A 101 4.62 -15.14 -4.11
N GLU A 102 3.78 -15.60 -5.02
CA GLU A 102 3.18 -14.73 -6.03
C GLU A 102 2.45 -13.56 -5.36
N PRO A 103 2.59 -12.34 -5.92
CA PRO A 103 1.88 -11.18 -5.40
C PRO A 103 0.38 -11.44 -5.49
N LYS A 104 -0.29 -11.47 -4.33
CA LYS A 104 -1.75 -11.59 -4.31
C LYS A 104 -2.35 -10.40 -5.05
N GLU A 105 -3.04 -10.66 -6.16
CA GLU A 105 -3.85 -9.65 -6.83
C GLU A 105 -4.81 -9.06 -5.80
N ARG A 106 -4.62 -7.78 -5.48
CA ARG A 106 -5.54 -7.06 -4.61
C ARG A 106 -6.83 -6.94 -5.39
N TRP A 107 -7.85 -7.71 -5.02
CA TRP A 107 -9.22 -7.47 -5.47
C TRP A 107 -9.61 -6.04 -5.10
N ALA A 108 -9.45 -5.13 -6.06
CA ALA A 108 -10.01 -3.81 -5.97
C ALA A 108 -11.51 -3.97 -6.11
N PHE A 109 -12.25 -3.76 -5.03
CA PHE A 109 -13.70 -3.67 -5.05
C PHE A 109 -14.07 -2.47 -5.94
N ARG A 110 -14.27 -2.71 -7.23
CA ARG A 110 -14.67 -1.69 -8.20
C ARG A 110 -16.17 -1.48 -8.02
N LEU A 111 -16.54 -0.40 -7.35
CA LEU A 111 -17.92 0.08 -7.43
C LEU A 111 -18.22 0.44 -8.90
N PRO A 112 -19.34 -0.02 -9.49
CA PRO A 112 -19.61 0.10 -10.92
C PRO A 112 -19.79 1.54 -11.42
N PHE A 113 -19.83 2.53 -10.52
CA PHE A 113 -20.03 3.94 -10.85
C PHE A 113 -18.76 4.80 -10.81
N THR A 114 -17.63 4.28 -10.36
CA THR A 114 -16.37 5.04 -10.32
C THR A 114 -15.49 4.69 -11.50
N LYS A 115 -15.83 5.21 -12.69
CA LYS A 115 -14.90 5.25 -13.83
C LYS A 115 -13.71 6.15 -13.45
N GLY A 116 -12.61 5.54 -13.04
CA GLY A 116 -11.28 6.15 -13.18
C GLY A 116 -10.52 6.58 -11.93
N SER A 117 -11.04 6.45 -10.70
CA SER A 117 -10.22 6.72 -9.52
C SER A 117 -9.48 5.46 -9.08
N ARG A 118 -8.24 5.30 -9.55
CA ARG A 118 -7.28 4.47 -8.82
C ARG A 118 -7.11 5.11 -7.45
N ILE A 119 -7.67 4.49 -6.41
CA ILE A 119 -7.30 4.82 -5.04
C ILE A 119 -5.88 4.30 -4.85
N ILE A 120 -4.91 5.12 -5.26
CA ILE A 120 -3.50 4.95 -4.91
C ILE A 120 -3.45 5.20 -3.41
N GLY A 121 -3.38 4.12 -2.65
CA GLY A 121 -3.13 4.22 -1.22
C GLY A 121 -1.75 4.83 -1.02
N HIS A 122 -1.69 6.09 -0.60
CA HIS A 122 -0.57 6.60 0.17
C HIS A 122 -0.95 7.85 0.98
N ASP A 123 -0.42 7.85 2.20
CA ASP A 123 -0.23 8.94 3.15
C ASP A 123 -1.44 9.56 3.88
N SER A 124 -1.52 9.18 5.17
CA SER A 124 -1.66 10.00 6.38
C SER A 124 -1.91 11.51 6.26
N GLY A 125 -2.85 11.94 5.43
CA GLY A 125 -3.35 13.32 5.35
C GLY A 125 -4.82 13.45 4.93
N ILE A 126 -5.50 12.32 4.67
CA ILE A 126 -6.82 12.25 4.00
C ILE A 126 -8.01 12.64 4.90
N ASN A 127 -7.80 12.94 6.18
CA ASN A 127 -8.94 13.24 7.06
C ASN A 127 -9.63 14.57 6.77
N SER A 128 -8.98 15.54 6.11
CA SER A 128 -9.61 16.86 5.93
C SER A 128 -10.44 16.96 4.65
N GLY A 129 -9.94 16.46 3.51
CA GLY A 129 -10.65 16.54 2.23
C GLY A 129 -11.88 15.63 2.14
N ALA A 130 -11.76 14.39 2.63
CA ALA A 130 -12.89 13.45 2.65
C ALA A 130 -13.97 13.87 3.66
N ALA A 131 -13.56 14.43 4.81
CA ALA A 131 -14.50 14.96 5.79
C ALA A 131 -15.22 16.23 5.28
N TYR A 132 -14.49 17.14 4.62
CA TYR A 132 -15.09 18.32 4.01
C TYR A 132 -16.06 17.94 2.89
N GLY A 133 -15.67 17.01 2.00
CA GLY A 133 -16.54 16.49 0.95
C GLY A 133 -17.79 15.82 1.53
N GLY A 134 -17.64 15.00 2.57
CA GLY A 134 -18.76 14.38 3.28
C GLY A 134 -19.69 15.41 3.93
N PHE A 135 -19.14 16.45 4.55
CA PHE A 135 -19.91 17.52 5.19
C PHE A 135 -20.73 18.32 4.18
N VAL A 136 -20.15 18.72 3.05
CA VAL A 136 -20.86 19.46 1.99
C VAL A 136 -22.00 18.62 1.40
N LEU A 137 -21.78 17.31 1.23
CA LEU A 137 -22.79 16.41 0.68
C LEU A 137 -23.96 16.22 1.65
N VAL A 138 -23.68 16.07 2.95
CA VAL A 138 -24.72 16.05 4.00
C VAL A 138 -25.48 17.37 4.06
N LEU A 139 -24.79 18.50 3.97
CA LEU A 139 -25.42 19.83 3.95
C LEU A 139 -26.38 19.97 2.75
N PHE A 140 -25.96 19.50 1.58
CA PHE A 140 -26.78 19.51 0.37
C PHE A 140 -28.02 18.62 0.51
N CYS A 141 -27.87 17.43 1.10
CA CYS A 141 -29.00 16.54 1.40
C CYS A 141 -29.99 17.17 2.39
N VAL A 142 -29.50 17.85 3.44
CA VAL A 142 -30.36 18.53 4.41
C VAL A 142 -31.12 19.70 3.77
N MET A 143 -30.47 20.47 2.91
CA MET A 143 -31.14 21.54 2.15
C MET A 143 -32.16 21.02 1.12
N ALA A 144 -31.97 19.79 0.64
CA ALA A 144 -32.89 19.13 -0.28
C ALA A 144 -34.07 18.42 0.42
N LEU A 145 -34.09 18.33 1.76
CA LEU A 145 -35.22 17.75 2.49
C LEU A 145 -36.40 18.74 2.56
N PRO A 146 -37.64 18.27 2.28
CA PRO A 146 -38.84 19.08 2.38
C PRO A 146 -39.04 19.55 3.81
N GLY A 147 -39.35 20.84 4.00
CA GLY A 147 -39.49 21.49 5.30
C GLY A 147 -38.28 22.31 5.80
N VAL A 148 -37.04 21.98 5.39
CA VAL A 148 -35.84 22.80 5.72
C VAL A 148 -35.49 23.73 4.56
N GLY A 149 -35.47 23.22 3.32
CA GLY A 149 -35.23 24.01 2.11
C GLY A 149 -36.37 24.99 1.75
N ASP A 150 -37.61 24.69 2.17
CA ASP A 150 -38.78 25.55 1.96
C ASP A 150 -38.73 26.84 2.79
N ARG A 151 -38.18 26.76 4.01
CA ARG A 151 -38.01 27.93 4.89
C ARG A 151 -36.90 28.89 4.44
N LEU A 152 -36.00 28.42 3.56
CA LEU A 152 -34.90 29.19 2.98
C LEU A 152 -35.22 29.74 1.57
N GLY A 153 -36.41 29.45 1.02
CA GLY A 153 -36.85 29.98 -0.28
C GLY A 153 -36.15 29.37 -1.51
N THR A 154 -35.39 28.29 -1.33
CA THR A 154 -34.63 27.63 -2.41
C THR A 154 -35.39 26.50 -3.12
N ALA A 155 -36.53 26.06 -2.57
CA ALA A 155 -37.34 24.97 -3.09
C ALA A 155 -37.77 25.07 -4.57
N PRO A 156 -38.30 26.21 -5.08
CA PRO A 156 -38.76 26.26 -6.48
C PRO A 156 -37.62 26.22 -7.51
N ARG A 157 -36.39 26.60 -7.12
CA ARG A 157 -35.22 26.55 -8.00
C ARG A 157 -34.59 25.16 -8.06
N ILE A 158 -34.71 24.38 -6.99
CA ILE A 158 -34.17 23.02 -6.94
C ILE A 158 -35.13 22.04 -7.63
N GLU A 159 -36.45 22.19 -7.46
CA GLU A 159 -37.44 21.39 -8.20
C GLU A 159 -37.34 21.60 -9.72
N SER A 160 -37.19 22.85 -10.18
CA SER A 160 -37.04 23.14 -11.62
C SER A 160 -35.74 22.60 -12.21
N ALA A 161 -34.64 22.61 -11.45
CA ALA A 161 -33.38 21.98 -11.87
C ALA A 161 -33.50 20.45 -11.94
N LEU A 162 -34.18 19.82 -10.98
CA LEU A 162 -34.41 18.37 -10.97
C LEU A 162 -35.30 17.92 -12.14
N ALA A 163 -36.34 18.71 -12.44
CA ALA A 163 -37.23 18.47 -13.58
C ALA A 163 -36.51 18.64 -14.93
N MET A 164 -35.55 19.57 -15.03
CA MET A 164 -34.70 19.70 -16.22
C MET A 164 -33.73 18.53 -16.37
N MET A 165 -33.13 18.07 -15.27
CA MET A 165 -32.23 16.92 -15.29
C MET A 165 -32.94 15.62 -15.68
N SER A 166 -34.13 15.36 -15.15
CA SER A 166 -34.88 14.14 -15.48
C SER A 166 -35.27 14.08 -16.96
N LYS A 167 -35.64 15.23 -17.55
CA LYS A 167 -35.98 15.34 -18.97
C LYS A 167 -34.76 15.13 -19.87
N ASN A 168 -33.61 15.70 -19.51
CA ASN A 168 -32.37 15.48 -20.26
C ASN A 168 -31.86 14.03 -20.15
N ILE A 169 -32.07 13.36 -19.01
CA ILE A 169 -31.69 11.96 -18.82
C ILE A 169 -32.61 11.04 -19.64
N SER A 170 -33.93 11.30 -19.69
CA SER A 170 -34.83 10.50 -20.53
C SER A 170 -34.49 10.61 -22.01
N ASP A 171 -34.13 11.80 -22.49
CA ASP A 171 -33.78 12.02 -23.90
C ASP A 171 -32.45 11.32 -24.27
N VAL A 172 -31.46 11.33 -23.37
CA VAL A 172 -30.20 10.59 -23.57
C VAL A 172 -30.43 9.08 -23.54
N VAL A 173 -31.29 8.57 -22.65
CA VAL A 173 -31.62 7.14 -22.59
C VAL A 173 -32.40 6.69 -23.83
N HIS A 174 -33.26 7.56 -24.39
CA HIS A 174 -34.00 7.26 -25.60
C HIS A 174 -33.12 7.30 -26.87
N ALA A 175 -32.13 8.19 -26.90
CA ALA A 175 -31.15 8.30 -27.98
C ALA A 175 -30.12 7.14 -27.99
N ILE A 176 -29.87 6.49 -26.86
CA ILE A 176 -28.97 5.32 -26.76
C ILE A 176 -29.70 4.01 -27.15
N ARG A 177 -31.04 4.02 -27.19
CA ARG A 177 -31.88 2.82 -27.44
C ARG A 177 -32.30 2.65 -28.91
N HIS A 178 -31.96 3.61 -29.77
CA HIS A 178 -32.08 3.53 -31.24
C HIS A 178 -30.69 3.46 -31.88
#